data_AF-A0A812K7Y3-F1
#
_entry.id   AF-A0A812K7Y3-F1
#
_cell.length_a   1.000
_cell.length_b   1.000
_cell.length_c   1.000
_cell.angle_alpha   90.00
_cell.angle_beta   90.00
_cell.angle_gamma   90.00
#
_symmetry.space_group_name_H-M   'P 1'
#
loop_
_entity.id
_entity.type
_entity.pdbx_description
1 polymer ?
#
loop_
_entity_poly.entity_id
_entity_poly.type
_entity_poly.pdbx_seq_one_letter_code
_entity_poly.pdbx_strand_id
1 'polypeptide(L)'
;MKGRTYFSDVCRPGEFSNKRYTSLQLLGRRLRWTTDVSNADCGCNAAFYLTSLPQNPQVSGCEDYYCDANSVCGVRCTEIDLQEANKHAFHSVLHLAQDNSGKGLGYGGGSSWNSHRDWTREEYGPGGRCIDTRRPFQVEVGFPTDGQGRLRAMTTRLSQGGSSCDLSAQVSAESYRFGGSSSVAELTRALSQGMTPMASYWSAQDMLWMDGQGADKLGPCARDAPERCGASITFY
;
A
#
# COMPACT_ATOMS: atom_id res chain seq x y z
N MET A 1 -9.83 -2.96 -15.37
CA MET A 1 -9.24 -1.90 -14.54
C MET A 1 -10.37 -0.98 -14.07
N LYS A 2 -10.67 -0.97 -12.77
CA LYS A 2 -11.40 0.13 -12.12
C LYS A 2 -10.30 1.16 -11.73
N GLY A 3 -10.55 2.45 -11.94
CA GLY A 3 -9.52 3.46 -12.26
C GLY A 3 -8.35 3.68 -11.29
N ARG A 4 -7.35 4.40 -11.78
CA ARG A 4 -6.14 4.86 -11.06
C ARG A 4 -6.07 6.38 -11.14
N THR A 5 -5.79 7.02 -10.01
CA THR A 5 -5.69 8.47 -9.88
C THR A 5 -4.29 8.85 -9.41
N TYR A 6 -3.70 9.82 -10.10
CA TYR A 6 -2.38 10.37 -9.79
C TYR A 6 -2.54 11.74 -9.14
N PHE A 7 -1.80 12.01 -8.06
CA PHE A 7 -1.73 13.36 -7.52
C PHE A 7 -0.78 14.19 -8.38
N SER A 8 -1.24 15.36 -8.81
CA SER A 8 -0.51 16.23 -9.72
C SER A 8 -0.65 17.68 -9.30
N ASP A 9 0.45 18.42 -9.37
CA ASP A 9 0.45 19.88 -9.14
C ASP A 9 -0.15 20.63 -10.34
N VAL A 10 -0.24 19.95 -11.49
CA VAL A 10 -0.82 20.48 -12.73
C VAL A 10 -1.72 19.44 -13.38
N CYS A 11 -3.00 19.76 -13.57
CA CYS A 11 -3.97 18.91 -14.27
C CYS A 11 -4.23 19.44 -15.68
N ARG A 12 -3.70 18.76 -16.71
CA ARG A 12 -3.99 19.03 -18.12
C ARG A 12 -4.53 17.77 -18.79
N PRO A 13 -5.79 17.78 -19.28
CA PRO A 13 -6.36 16.62 -19.94
C PRO A 13 -5.50 16.13 -21.10
N GLY A 14 -5.17 14.84 -21.12
CA GLY A 14 -4.40 14.19 -22.18
C GLY A 14 -2.89 14.48 -22.19
N GLU A 15 -2.36 15.27 -21.25
CA GLU A 15 -0.94 15.56 -21.16
C GLU A 15 -0.32 15.03 -19.86
N PHE A 16 0.46 13.96 -19.97
CA PHE A 16 1.23 13.42 -18.86
C PHE A 16 2.67 13.95 -18.88
N SER A 17 3.21 14.24 -17.71
CA SER A 17 4.62 14.59 -17.55
C SER A 17 5.08 14.21 -16.15
N ASN A 18 6.18 13.49 -16.06
CA ASN A 18 6.81 13.15 -14.78
C ASN A 18 7.10 14.40 -13.92
N LYS A 19 7.38 15.54 -14.55
CA LYS A 19 7.67 16.81 -13.86
C LYS A 19 6.45 17.49 -13.23
N ARG A 20 5.23 17.00 -13.49
CA ARG A 20 3.98 17.64 -13.03
C ARG A 20 3.35 16.90 -11.85
N TYR A 21 3.69 15.62 -11.65
CA TYR A 21 3.15 14.87 -10.52
C TYR A 21 3.62 15.48 -9.20
N THR A 22 2.71 15.54 -8.24
CA THR A 22 3.03 15.99 -6.88
C THR A 22 4.12 15.07 -6.33
N SER A 23 5.15 15.66 -5.73
CA SER A 23 6.27 14.94 -5.13
C SER A 23 6.33 15.21 -3.63
N LEU A 24 5.90 14.23 -2.82
CA LEU A 24 5.90 14.37 -1.36
C LEU A 24 7.19 13.83 -0.75
N GLN A 25 7.99 14.72 -0.14
CA GLN A 25 9.19 14.36 0.62
C GLN A 25 8.81 13.86 2.02
N LEU A 26 8.64 12.54 2.16
CA LEU A 26 8.09 11.92 3.37
C LEU A 26 9.12 11.33 4.33
N LEU A 27 10.42 11.35 3.98
CA LEU A 27 11.47 10.90 4.91
C LEU A 27 11.46 11.73 6.20
N GLY A 28 11.41 11.07 7.35
CA GLY A 28 11.27 11.70 8.66
C GLY A 28 9.86 12.27 8.95
N ARG A 29 8.88 11.99 8.09
CA ARG A 29 7.49 12.47 8.22
C ARG A 29 6.52 11.30 8.31
N ARG A 30 5.25 11.66 8.45
CA ARG A 30 4.09 10.77 8.46
C ARG A 30 2.98 11.34 7.61
N LEU A 31 2.27 10.46 6.93
CA LEU A 31 1.05 10.77 6.18
C LEU A 31 -0.13 10.12 6.90
N ARG A 32 -1.26 10.82 6.94
CA ARG A 32 -2.46 10.36 7.64
C ARG A 32 -3.70 10.69 6.82
N TRP A 33 -4.59 9.72 6.70
CA TRP A 33 -5.86 9.84 5.96
C TRP A 33 -6.93 9.03 6.67
N THR A 34 -8.18 9.24 6.27
CA THR A 34 -9.29 8.36 6.65
C THR A 34 -9.68 7.53 5.43
N THR A 35 -9.96 6.25 5.63
CA THR A 35 -10.39 5.34 4.57
C THR A 35 -11.71 4.69 4.94
N ASP A 36 -12.59 4.52 3.95
CA ASP A 36 -13.79 3.71 4.04
C ASP A 36 -13.75 2.60 2.99
N VAL A 37 -13.45 1.40 3.47
CA VAL A 37 -13.37 0.17 2.67
C VAL A 37 -14.59 -0.73 2.87
N SER A 38 -15.67 -0.24 3.48
CA SER A 38 -16.87 -1.04 3.80
C SER A 38 -17.53 -1.72 2.58
N ASN A 39 -17.26 -1.21 1.39
CA ASN A 39 -17.73 -1.75 0.12
C ASN A 39 -16.71 -2.65 -0.60
N ALA A 40 -15.53 -2.90 -0.02
CA ALA A 40 -14.50 -3.78 -0.58
C ALA A 40 -14.54 -5.14 0.13
N ASP A 41 -15.08 -6.16 -0.53
CA ASP A 41 -15.12 -7.55 -0.06
C ASP A 41 -13.85 -8.34 -0.46
N CYS A 42 -13.84 -9.65 -0.23
CA CYS A 42 -12.77 -10.54 -0.72
C CYS A 42 -12.62 -10.42 -2.24
N GLY A 43 -11.40 -10.28 -2.74
CA GLY A 43 -11.16 -10.06 -4.16
C GLY A 43 -11.08 -8.59 -4.60
N CYS A 44 -11.24 -7.64 -3.68
CA CYS A 44 -11.08 -6.21 -3.95
C CYS A 44 -9.77 -5.67 -3.36
N ASN A 45 -9.18 -4.67 -4.01
CA ASN A 45 -8.05 -3.92 -3.48
C ASN A 45 -8.30 -2.41 -3.58
N ALA A 46 -8.45 -1.75 -2.43
CA ALA A 46 -8.46 -0.30 -2.27
C ALA A 46 -7.05 0.16 -1.92
N ALA A 47 -6.29 0.54 -2.94
CA ALA A 47 -4.87 0.86 -2.83
C ALA A 47 -4.63 2.37 -2.72
N PHE A 48 -3.81 2.76 -1.75
CA PHE A 48 -3.21 4.09 -1.65
C PHE A 48 -1.70 3.92 -1.45
N TYR A 49 -0.92 4.46 -2.37
CA TYR A 49 0.48 4.08 -2.51
C TYR A 49 1.33 5.24 -3.05
N LEU A 50 2.64 5.07 -2.96
CA LEU A 50 3.64 6.02 -3.42
C LEU A 50 4.54 5.37 -4.46
N THR A 51 4.85 6.08 -5.52
CA THR A 51 5.76 5.59 -6.57
C THR A 51 6.67 6.72 -7.03
N SER A 52 7.85 6.36 -7.54
CA SER A 52 8.89 7.31 -7.94
C SER A 52 8.65 7.91 -9.34
N LEU A 53 7.41 8.33 -9.64
CA LEU A 53 7.03 8.91 -10.94
C LEU A 53 7.85 10.15 -11.30
N PRO A 54 8.12 11.12 -10.40
CA PRO A 54 8.85 12.33 -10.77
C PRO A 54 10.27 12.03 -11.24
N GLN A 55 10.85 10.93 -10.76
CA GLN A 55 12.17 10.44 -11.11
C GLN A 55 12.18 9.54 -12.36
N ASN A 56 11.01 9.15 -12.87
CA ASN A 56 10.90 8.31 -14.06
C ASN A 56 10.78 9.16 -15.34
N PRO A 57 11.80 9.23 -16.21
CA PRO A 57 11.72 9.94 -17.49
C PRO A 57 11.15 9.07 -18.62
N GLN A 58 10.86 7.80 -18.37
CA GLN A 58 10.42 6.86 -19.40
C GLN A 58 8.89 6.85 -19.50
N VAL A 59 8.38 7.05 -20.72
CA VAL A 59 6.97 6.81 -21.04
C VAL A 59 6.74 5.30 -21.03
N SER A 60 5.77 4.87 -20.23
CA SER A 60 5.39 3.48 -20.03
C SER A 60 4.46 2.98 -21.14
N GLY A 61 4.17 1.67 -21.15
CA GLY A 61 3.14 1.08 -22.01
C GLY A 61 1.71 1.54 -21.70
N CYS A 62 1.50 2.35 -20.66
CA CYS A 62 0.23 2.99 -20.33
C CYS A 62 0.15 4.44 -20.84
N GLU A 63 1.07 4.83 -21.75
CA GLU A 63 1.10 6.12 -22.43
C GLU A 63 1.27 7.33 -21.47
N ASP A 64 1.73 7.07 -20.26
CA ASP A 64 2.07 8.02 -19.21
C ASP A 64 3.45 7.68 -18.61
N TYR A 65 3.85 8.33 -17.51
CA TYR A 65 5.12 8.04 -16.84
C TYR A 65 4.96 7.09 -15.64
N TYR A 66 3.89 6.28 -15.64
CA TYR A 66 3.68 5.31 -14.58
C TYR A 66 4.81 4.27 -14.51
N CYS A 67 5.15 3.89 -13.30
CA CYS A 67 6.06 2.81 -12.99
C CYS A 67 5.68 2.26 -11.60
N ASP A 68 5.98 0.99 -11.37
CA ASP A 68 5.81 0.34 -10.07
C ASP A 68 6.79 -0.82 -9.90
N ALA A 69 6.81 -1.47 -8.73
CA ALA A 69 7.68 -2.61 -8.49
C ALA A 69 7.14 -3.91 -9.12
N ASN A 70 5.94 -3.92 -9.66
CA ASN A 70 5.39 -5.04 -10.44
C ASN A 70 5.72 -4.93 -11.94
N SER A 71 6.34 -3.82 -12.38
CA SER A 71 6.54 -3.51 -13.79
C SER A 71 5.24 -3.46 -14.59
N VAL A 72 4.13 -3.06 -13.98
CA VAL A 72 2.89 -2.84 -14.72
C VAL A 72 3.15 -1.70 -15.71
N CYS A 73 2.74 -1.89 -16.97
CA CYS A 73 3.09 -1.02 -18.09
C CYS A 73 4.59 -1.03 -18.48
N GLY A 74 5.39 -1.99 -17.98
CA GLY A 74 6.75 -2.27 -18.47
C GLY A 74 7.87 -1.39 -17.92
N VAL A 75 7.60 -0.54 -16.92
CA VAL A 75 8.62 0.32 -16.29
C VAL A 75 8.65 0.08 -14.80
N ARG A 76 9.85 -0.16 -14.27
CA ARG A 76 10.07 -0.46 -12.84
C ARG A 76 10.57 0.75 -12.09
N CYS A 77 10.04 0.99 -10.90
CA CYS A 77 10.58 1.99 -9.96
C CYS A 77 10.27 1.63 -8.52
N THR A 78 10.94 2.32 -7.58
CA THR A 78 10.70 2.15 -6.14
C THR A 78 9.25 2.54 -5.82
N GLU A 79 8.59 1.68 -5.06
CA GLU A 79 7.18 1.75 -4.71
C GLU A 79 7.01 1.53 -3.20
N ILE A 80 6.04 2.20 -2.60
CA ILE A 80 5.65 1.99 -1.21
C ILE A 80 4.13 1.94 -1.15
N ASP A 81 3.61 0.78 -0.81
CA ASP A 81 2.19 0.58 -0.58
C ASP A 81 1.85 1.03 0.83
N LEU A 82 1.20 2.19 0.95
CA LEU A 82 0.76 2.72 2.23
C LEU A 82 -0.46 1.94 2.74
N GLN A 83 -1.30 1.50 1.81
CA GLN A 83 -2.45 0.65 2.04
C GLN A 83 -2.74 -0.15 0.77
N GLU A 84 -2.81 -1.46 0.88
CA GLU A 84 -3.60 -2.34 0.01
C GLU A 84 -4.60 -3.06 0.88
N ALA A 85 -5.90 -2.79 0.69
CA ALA A 85 -6.88 -3.21 1.68
C ALA A 85 -8.26 -3.50 1.11
N ASN A 86 -8.98 -4.33 1.85
CA ASN A 86 -10.41 -4.45 1.78
C ASN A 86 -10.96 -4.61 3.21
N LYS A 87 -12.24 -4.98 3.36
CA LYS A 87 -12.83 -5.22 4.68
C LYS A 87 -12.10 -6.26 5.50
N HIS A 88 -11.38 -7.18 4.85
CA HIS A 88 -10.89 -8.41 5.43
C HIS A 88 -9.37 -8.42 5.62
N ALA A 89 -8.64 -7.73 4.75
CA ALA A 89 -7.19 -7.63 4.80
C ALA A 89 -6.71 -6.17 4.70
N PHE A 90 -5.53 -5.92 5.26
CA PHE A 90 -4.79 -4.67 5.18
C PHE A 90 -3.31 -4.97 5.08
N HIS A 91 -2.66 -4.52 4.02
CA HIS A 91 -1.23 -4.62 3.81
C HIS A 91 -0.62 -3.22 3.72
N SER A 92 0.61 -3.08 4.20
CA SER A 92 1.48 -1.96 3.85
C SER A 92 2.87 -2.49 3.60
N VAL A 93 3.45 -2.17 2.43
CA VAL A 93 4.61 -2.88 1.88
C VAL A 93 5.65 -1.90 1.35
N LEU A 94 6.92 -2.14 1.68
CA LEU A 94 8.06 -1.47 1.05
C LEU A 94 8.51 -2.31 -0.14
N HIS A 95 8.64 -1.69 -1.31
CA HIS A 95 9.19 -2.33 -2.49
C HIS A 95 10.46 -1.63 -2.98
N LEU A 96 11.50 -2.42 -3.24
CA LEU A 96 12.58 -1.97 -4.11
C LEU A 96 12.16 -2.06 -5.57
N ALA A 97 12.74 -1.22 -6.42
CA ALA A 97 12.40 -1.19 -7.84
C ALA A 97 12.52 -2.57 -8.52
N GLN A 98 13.42 -3.43 -8.05
CA GLN A 98 13.65 -4.77 -8.61
C GLN A 98 13.00 -5.91 -7.80
N ASP A 99 12.22 -5.59 -6.77
CA ASP A 99 11.58 -6.57 -5.90
C ASP A 99 10.07 -6.38 -5.86
N ASN A 100 9.37 -7.21 -6.61
CA ASN A 100 7.91 -7.18 -6.67
C ASN A 100 7.23 -7.80 -5.44
N SER A 101 7.94 -8.57 -4.62
CA SER A 101 7.38 -9.18 -3.41
C SER A 101 7.43 -8.24 -2.22
N GLY A 102 8.51 -7.44 -2.14
CA GLY A 102 8.64 -6.40 -1.13
C GLY A 102 8.84 -6.94 0.29
N LYS A 103 8.75 -6.04 1.26
CA LYS A 103 8.66 -6.38 2.68
C LYS A 103 7.63 -5.51 3.38
N GLY A 104 6.59 -6.17 3.90
CA GLY A 104 5.43 -5.50 4.47
C GLY A 104 5.00 -5.98 5.84
N LEU A 105 3.88 -5.44 6.27
CA LEU A 105 3.19 -5.68 7.53
C LEU A 105 1.68 -5.70 7.31
N GLY A 106 0.94 -6.11 8.34
CA GLY A 106 -0.52 -5.98 8.45
C GLY A 106 -1.22 -7.31 8.71
N TYR A 107 -2.39 -7.49 8.10
CA TYR A 107 -3.20 -8.69 8.22
C TYR A 107 -3.79 -9.09 6.87
N GLY A 108 -3.64 -10.37 6.50
CA GLY A 108 -4.09 -10.93 5.23
C GLY A 108 -3.34 -12.22 4.96
N GLY A 109 -3.81 -13.13 4.11
CA GLY A 109 -3.11 -14.38 3.81
C GLY A 109 -2.71 -14.47 2.35
N GLY A 110 -1.69 -15.28 2.06
CA GLY A 110 -1.32 -15.62 0.69
C GLY A 110 -1.98 -16.92 0.23
N SER A 111 -1.97 -17.20 -1.07
CA SER A 111 -2.56 -18.43 -1.63
C SER A 111 -1.84 -19.71 -1.17
N SER A 112 -0.54 -19.63 -0.85
CA SER A 112 0.33 -20.76 -0.47
C SER A 112 1.34 -20.42 0.63
N TRP A 113 1.25 -19.23 1.21
CA TRP A 113 2.12 -18.72 2.26
C TRP A 113 1.32 -17.82 3.20
N ASN A 114 1.76 -17.62 4.44
CA ASN A 114 0.90 -17.04 5.46
C ASN A 114 0.65 -15.53 5.31
N SER A 115 1.37 -14.80 4.45
CA SER A 115 1.30 -13.34 4.38
C SER A 115 1.48 -12.69 5.77
N HIS A 116 0.87 -11.53 6.00
CA HIS A 116 1.05 -10.74 7.21
C HIS A 116 0.12 -11.21 8.34
N ARG A 117 0.66 -11.23 9.56
CA ARG A 117 0.00 -11.72 10.78
C ARG A 117 0.29 -10.80 11.96
N ASP A 118 0.54 -9.52 11.68
CA ASP A 118 0.78 -8.53 12.73
C ASP A 118 -0.48 -8.31 13.58
N TRP A 119 -1.66 -8.53 13.00
CA TRP A 119 -2.97 -8.47 13.65
C TRP A 119 -3.80 -9.72 13.33
N THR A 120 -4.93 -9.89 14.02
CA THR A 120 -5.88 -10.99 13.78
C THR A 120 -7.20 -10.51 13.14
N ARG A 121 -8.04 -11.47 12.72
CA ARG A 121 -9.39 -11.17 12.21
C ARG A 121 -10.31 -10.55 13.26
N GLU A 122 -10.10 -10.86 14.54
CA GLU A 122 -10.84 -10.27 15.64
C GLU A 122 -10.43 -8.81 15.87
N GLU A 123 -9.25 -8.41 15.41
CA GLU A 123 -8.68 -7.08 15.55
C GLU A 123 -9.00 -6.17 14.36
N TYR A 124 -8.79 -6.67 13.14
CA TYR A 124 -9.10 -5.99 11.87
C TYR A 124 -10.11 -6.83 11.07
N GLY A 125 -11.29 -6.27 10.82
CA GLY A 125 -12.30 -6.94 10.02
C GLY A 125 -13.70 -6.38 10.22
N PRO A 126 -14.73 -6.93 9.55
CA PRO A 126 -16.10 -6.55 9.81
C PRO A 126 -16.48 -6.89 11.26
N GLY A 127 -16.74 -5.88 12.09
CA GLY A 127 -16.97 -6.05 13.52
C GLY A 127 -15.70 -6.29 14.36
N GLY A 128 -14.51 -6.02 13.83
CA GLY A 128 -13.26 -6.11 14.59
C GLY A 128 -13.26 -5.21 15.83
N ARG A 129 -12.60 -5.67 16.90
CA ARG A 129 -12.56 -4.99 18.20
C ARG A 129 -11.72 -3.72 18.22
N CYS A 130 -10.70 -3.65 17.35
CA CYS A 130 -9.87 -2.45 17.18
C CYS A 130 -10.31 -1.68 15.93
N ILE A 131 -10.46 -2.36 14.80
CA ILE A 131 -10.89 -1.75 13.52
C ILE A 131 -12.09 -2.52 12.96
N ASP A 132 -13.28 -1.95 13.10
CA ASP A 132 -14.50 -2.40 12.44
C ASP A 132 -14.57 -1.80 11.03
N THR A 133 -14.22 -2.61 10.02
CA THR A 133 -14.13 -2.18 8.61
C THR A 133 -15.49 -1.94 7.94
N ARG A 134 -16.61 -2.09 8.66
CA ARG A 134 -17.93 -1.64 8.21
C ARG A 134 -18.12 -0.12 8.30
N ARG A 135 -17.16 0.59 8.90
CA ARG A 135 -17.16 2.05 9.08
C ARG A 135 -15.78 2.62 8.74
N PRO A 136 -15.67 3.92 8.45
CA PRO A 136 -14.40 4.57 8.23
C PRO A 136 -13.42 4.41 9.41
N PHE A 137 -12.13 4.37 9.11
CA PHE A 137 -11.05 4.38 10.11
C PHE A 137 -9.86 5.22 9.63
N GLN A 138 -9.01 5.64 10.58
CA GLN A 138 -7.84 6.46 10.30
C GLN A 138 -6.60 5.58 10.13
N VAL A 139 -5.82 5.87 9.09
CA VAL A 139 -4.52 5.25 8.81
C VAL A 139 -3.45 6.32 8.96
N GLU A 140 -2.37 5.99 9.67
CA GLU A 140 -1.16 6.80 9.74
C GLU A 140 0.03 5.92 9.32
N VAL A 141 0.79 6.35 8.31
CA VAL A 141 2.05 5.71 7.89
C VAL A 141 3.20 6.70 8.04
N GLY A 142 4.29 6.25 8.67
CA GLY A 142 5.44 7.07 9.02
C GLY A 142 6.76 6.47 8.55
N PHE A 143 7.74 7.35 8.30
CA PHE A 143 9.06 7.01 7.78
C PHE A 143 10.16 7.58 8.67
N PRO A 144 10.29 7.14 9.94
CA PRO A 144 11.30 7.65 10.86
C PRO A 144 12.73 7.45 10.32
N THR A 145 13.63 8.37 10.68
CA THR A 145 15.05 8.29 10.33
C THR A 145 15.91 7.81 11.50
N ASP A 146 17.08 7.26 11.19
CA ASP A 146 18.16 7.05 12.15
C ASP A 146 18.92 8.36 12.43
N GLY A 147 19.95 8.30 13.28
CA GLY A 147 20.81 9.45 13.61
C GLY A 147 21.64 9.99 12.45
N GLN A 148 21.70 9.29 11.30
CA GLN A 148 22.38 9.72 10.09
C GLN A 148 21.40 10.25 9.02
N GLY A 149 20.11 10.36 9.35
CA GLY A 149 19.08 10.80 8.41
C GLY A 149 18.68 9.75 7.38
N ARG A 150 19.01 8.47 7.59
CA ARG A 150 18.58 7.36 6.71
C ARG A 150 17.26 6.78 7.20
N LEU A 151 16.48 6.21 6.30
CA LEU A 151 15.23 5.52 6.66
C LEU A 151 15.52 4.40 7.67
N ARG A 152 14.85 4.46 8.82
CA ARG A 152 14.93 3.43 9.86
C ARG A 152 13.87 2.36 9.65
N ALA A 153 12.63 2.77 9.42
CA ALA A 153 11.49 1.87 9.32
C ALA A 153 10.35 2.51 8.53
N MET A 154 9.41 1.68 8.08
CA MET A 154 8.04 2.09 7.81
C MET A 154 7.19 1.68 9.01
N THR A 155 6.45 2.62 9.57
CA THR A 155 5.53 2.38 10.71
C THR A 155 4.11 2.60 10.27
N THR A 156 3.20 1.72 10.63
CA THR A 156 1.77 1.85 10.29
C THR A 156 0.94 1.76 11.56
N ARG A 157 -0.02 2.67 11.70
CA ARG A 157 -1.00 2.70 12.79
C ARG A 157 -2.41 2.85 12.23
N LEU A 158 -3.32 1.97 12.67
CA LEU A 158 -4.75 2.08 12.40
C LEU A 158 -5.47 2.46 13.69
N SER A 159 -6.40 3.41 13.60
CA SER A 159 -7.22 3.84 14.74
C SER A 159 -8.66 4.09 14.30
N GLN A 160 -9.61 3.83 15.20
CA GLN A 160 -11.03 4.05 14.93
C GLN A 160 -11.75 4.60 16.17
N GLY A 161 -12.48 5.69 15.98
CA GLY A 161 -13.25 6.32 17.06
C GLY A 161 -14.27 5.34 17.66
N GLY A 162 -14.25 5.21 18.99
CA GLY A 162 -15.14 4.31 19.72
C GLY A 162 -14.63 2.87 19.87
N SER A 163 -13.46 2.53 19.32
CA SER A 163 -12.80 1.24 19.54
C SER A 163 -11.94 1.24 20.80
N SER A 164 -11.68 0.05 21.36
CA SER A 164 -10.91 -0.10 22.61
C SER A 164 -9.39 -0.10 22.43
N CYS A 165 -8.91 -0.16 21.19
CA CYS A 165 -7.51 -0.34 20.84
C CYS A 165 -7.20 0.23 19.45
N ASP A 166 -5.93 0.56 19.26
CA ASP A 166 -5.35 0.82 17.95
C ASP A 166 -4.50 -0.37 17.52
N LEU A 167 -4.31 -0.51 16.20
CA LEU A 167 -3.39 -1.49 15.64
C LEU A 167 -2.12 -0.79 15.20
N SER A 168 -0.96 -1.37 15.47
CA SER A 168 0.33 -0.81 15.05
C SER A 168 1.33 -1.90 14.71
N ALA A 169 2.11 -1.68 13.66
CA ALA A 169 3.19 -2.56 13.24
C ALA A 169 4.29 -1.75 12.54
N GLN A 170 5.46 -2.35 12.34
CA GLN A 170 6.55 -1.70 11.61
C GLN A 170 7.42 -2.70 10.85
N VAL A 171 7.97 -2.25 9.72
CA VAL A 171 9.03 -2.95 8.99
C VAL A 171 10.33 -2.16 9.13
N SER A 172 11.37 -2.79 9.68
CA SER A 172 12.72 -2.21 9.69
C SER A 172 13.32 -2.24 8.28
N ALA A 173 13.79 -1.08 7.80
CA ALA A 173 14.45 -0.97 6.49
C ALA A 173 15.77 -1.77 6.45
N GLU A 174 16.52 -1.83 7.55
CA GLU A 174 17.76 -2.61 7.63
C GLU A 174 17.52 -4.12 7.45
N SER A 175 16.35 -4.60 7.89
CA SER A 175 15.97 -6.00 7.78
C SER A 175 15.48 -6.38 6.37
N TYR A 176 15.28 -5.41 5.49
CA TYR A 176 14.82 -5.63 4.12
C TYR A 176 16.00 -5.60 3.15
N ARG A 177 16.26 -6.74 2.51
CA ARG A 177 17.33 -6.94 1.54
C ARG A 177 16.82 -7.70 0.33
N PHE A 178 17.32 -7.35 -0.85
CA PHE A 178 17.01 -8.05 -2.10
C PHE A 178 18.25 -8.05 -3.00
N GLY A 179 18.47 -9.16 -3.72
CA GLY A 179 19.64 -9.28 -4.62
C GLY A 179 20.99 -9.02 -3.93
N GLY A 180 21.12 -9.37 -2.64
CA GLY A 180 22.31 -9.12 -1.82
C GLY A 180 22.47 -7.68 -1.30
N SER A 181 21.64 -6.73 -1.75
CA SER A 181 21.71 -5.31 -1.39
C SER A 181 20.72 -4.94 -0.29
N SER A 182 21.08 -3.97 0.54
CA SER A 182 20.17 -3.40 1.56
C SER A 182 19.19 -2.42 0.92
N SER A 183 17.94 -2.44 1.37
CA SER A 183 16.90 -1.51 0.92
C SER A 183 17.11 -0.06 1.36
N VAL A 184 17.88 0.16 2.43
CA VAL A 184 17.97 1.44 3.14
C VAL A 184 18.36 2.58 2.21
N ALA A 185 19.39 2.41 1.38
CA ALA A 185 19.88 3.48 0.52
C ALA A 185 18.85 3.89 -0.54
N GLU A 186 18.20 2.93 -1.19
CA GLU A 186 17.21 3.19 -2.23
C GLU A 186 15.96 3.85 -1.66
N LEU A 187 15.39 3.29 -0.59
CA LEU A 187 14.17 3.82 0.04
C LEU A 187 14.42 5.20 0.67
N THR A 188 15.58 5.41 1.32
CA THR A 188 15.97 6.74 1.82
C THR A 188 16.01 7.76 0.70
N ARG A 189 16.63 7.41 -0.43
CA ARG A 189 16.72 8.30 -1.59
C ARG A 189 15.34 8.58 -2.19
N ALA A 190 14.49 7.57 -2.38
CA ALA A 190 13.16 7.77 -2.95
C ALA A 190 12.30 8.70 -2.07
N LEU A 191 12.24 8.44 -0.76
CA LEU A 191 11.47 9.24 0.19
C LEU A 191 12.02 10.66 0.38
N SER A 192 13.34 10.87 0.27
CA SER A 192 13.96 12.20 0.38
C SER A 192 13.80 13.03 -0.89
N GLN A 193 13.86 12.40 -2.07
CA GLN A 193 13.59 13.09 -3.35
C GLN A 193 12.10 13.39 -3.53
N GLY A 194 11.24 12.60 -2.88
CA GLY A 194 9.81 12.74 -2.86
C GLY A 194 9.12 11.85 -3.88
N MET A 195 8.05 11.21 -3.44
CA MET A 195 7.30 10.21 -4.24
C MET A 195 5.88 10.72 -4.51
N THR A 196 5.26 10.23 -5.60
CA THR A 196 3.91 10.63 -5.99
C THR A 196 2.86 9.78 -5.30
N PRO A 197 1.90 10.40 -4.57
CA PRO A 197 0.73 9.70 -4.07
C PRO A 197 -0.21 9.27 -5.18
N MET A 198 -0.73 8.07 -5.06
CA MET A 198 -1.62 7.46 -6.03
C MET A 198 -2.70 6.66 -5.32
N ALA A 199 -3.93 6.73 -5.85
CA ALA A 199 -5.04 5.92 -5.36
C ALA A 199 -5.59 5.08 -6.50
N SER A 200 -5.91 3.81 -6.22
CA SER A 200 -6.62 2.96 -7.17
C SER A 200 -7.60 2.05 -6.44
N TYR A 201 -8.63 1.62 -7.15
CA TYR A 201 -9.56 0.62 -6.63
C TYR A 201 -9.84 -0.37 -7.73
N TRP A 202 -9.59 -1.65 -7.48
CA TRP A 202 -9.76 -2.70 -8.46
C TRP A 202 -10.16 -4.02 -7.81
N SER A 203 -10.51 -5.00 -8.64
CA SER A 203 -10.96 -6.31 -8.20
C SER A 203 -10.56 -7.37 -9.21
N ALA A 204 -10.20 -8.56 -8.73
CA ALA A 204 -9.80 -9.68 -9.57
C ALA A 204 -10.13 -11.04 -8.92
N GLN A 205 -9.96 -12.12 -9.66
CA GLN A 205 -10.19 -13.50 -9.20
C GLN A 205 -8.92 -14.17 -8.64
N ASP A 206 -7.83 -13.41 -8.53
CA ASP A 206 -6.50 -13.84 -8.12
C ASP A 206 -5.92 -12.91 -7.05
N MET A 207 -6.74 -12.47 -6.10
CA MET A 207 -6.39 -11.56 -5.01
C MET A 207 -6.07 -12.26 -3.69
N LEU A 208 -6.16 -13.60 -3.66
CA LEU A 208 -5.78 -14.41 -2.50
C LEU A 208 -4.30 -14.29 -2.08
N TRP A 209 -3.45 -13.61 -2.84
CA TRP A 209 -2.11 -13.23 -2.38
C TRP A 209 -2.16 -12.17 -1.25
N MET A 210 -3.23 -11.37 -1.22
CA MET A 210 -3.47 -10.32 -0.24
C MET A 210 -4.42 -10.80 0.87
N ASP A 211 -5.60 -11.30 0.51
CA ASP A 211 -6.68 -11.58 1.46
C ASP A 211 -6.96 -13.08 1.66
N GLY A 212 -6.12 -13.96 1.10
CA GLY A 212 -6.29 -15.39 1.17
C GLY A 212 -6.19 -15.98 2.58
N GLN A 213 -6.36 -17.28 2.69
CA GLN A 213 -6.30 -17.98 3.98
C GLN A 213 -4.88 -18.21 4.50
N GLY A 214 -3.86 -18.20 3.64
CA GLY A 214 -2.53 -18.65 4.02
C GLY A 214 -2.45 -20.17 4.23
N ALA A 215 -1.23 -20.69 4.36
CA ALA A 215 -1.00 -22.11 4.65
C ALA A 215 -1.50 -22.49 6.07
N ASP A 216 -1.52 -21.52 6.99
CA ASP A 216 -2.04 -21.64 8.35
C ASP A 216 -3.57 -21.52 8.46
N LYS A 217 -4.27 -21.14 7.38
CA LYS A 217 -5.72 -20.89 7.33
C LYS A 217 -6.22 -19.80 8.28
N LEU A 218 -5.32 -18.91 8.74
CA LEU A 218 -5.66 -17.81 9.64
C LEU A 218 -6.01 -16.51 8.91
N GLY A 219 -5.75 -16.46 7.61
CA GLY A 219 -6.18 -15.36 6.74
C GLY A 219 -7.68 -15.42 6.44
N PRO A 220 -8.26 -14.33 5.92
CA PRO A 220 -9.69 -14.12 6.04
C PRO A 220 -10.53 -14.75 4.91
N CYS A 221 -10.02 -14.80 3.67
CA CYS A 221 -10.80 -15.20 2.49
C CYS A 221 -10.37 -16.57 1.96
N ALA A 222 -11.34 -17.48 1.81
CA ALA A 222 -11.12 -18.79 1.18
C ALA A 222 -11.17 -18.72 -0.35
N ARG A 223 -11.82 -17.70 -0.90
CA ARG A 223 -11.98 -17.46 -2.34
C ARG A 223 -12.20 -15.97 -2.60
N ASP A 224 -11.79 -15.54 -3.78
CA ASP A 224 -12.13 -14.21 -4.29
C ASP A 224 -13.60 -14.15 -4.70
N ALA A 225 -14.20 -12.98 -4.53
CA ALA A 225 -15.56 -12.68 -4.95
C ALA A 225 -15.63 -11.25 -5.53
N PRO A 226 -14.92 -10.98 -6.64
CA PRO A 226 -14.80 -9.63 -7.20
C PRO A 226 -16.15 -9.00 -7.58
N GLU A 227 -17.19 -9.81 -7.83
CA GLU A 227 -18.56 -9.37 -8.04
C GLU A 227 -19.21 -8.73 -6.81
N ARG A 228 -18.66 -8.97 -5.61
CA ARG A 228 -19.10 -8.37 -4.34
C ARG A 228 -18.37 -7.07 -4.02
N CYS A 229 -17.42 -6.66 -4.86
CA CYS A 229 -16.79 -5.34 -4.79
C CYS A 229 -17.79 -4.27 -5.20
N GLY A 230 -18.14 -3.37 -4.29
CA GLY A 230 -19.00 -2.24 -4.56
C GLY A 230 -18.45 -1.34 -5.68
N ALA A 231 -19.26 -0.36 -6.08
CA ALA A 231 -18.88 0.55 -7.15
C ALA A 231 -17.71 1.48 -6.76
N SER A 232 -17.60 1.82 -5.47
CA SER A 232 -16.61 2.76 -4.96
C SER A 232 -16.21 2.49 -3.51
N ILE A 233 -15.04 2.99 -3.16
CA ILE A 233 -14.51 3.18 -1.80
C ILE A 233 -14.16 4.66 -1.63
N THR A 234 -13.83 5.09 -0.40
CA THR A 234 -13.51 6.50 -0.14
C THR A 234 -12.21 6.66 0.60
N PHE A 235 -11.38 7.59 0.15
CA PHE A 235 -10.25 8.15 0.88
C PHE A 235 -10.56 9.62 1.18
N TYR A 236 -10.40 10.06 2.43
CA TYR A 236 -10.64 11.43 2.90
C TYR A 236 -9.34 12.11 3.32
#